data_AF-A0A146KB42-F1
#
_entry.id   AF-A0A146KB42-F1
#
_cell.length_a   1.000
_cell.length_b   1.000
_cell.length_c   1.000
_cell.angle_alpha   90.00
_cell.angle_beta   90.00
_cell.angle_gamma   90.00
#
_symmetry.space_group_name_H-M   'P 1'
#
loop_
_entity.id
_entity.type
_entity.pdbx_description
1 polymer ?
#
loop_
_entity_poly.entity_id
_entity_poly.type
_entity_poly.pdbx_seq_one_letter_code
_entity_poly.pdbx_strand_id
1 'polypeptide(L)'
;MCFYIERIQMETDYIMQVVQGYNPQYTTYWQIFNFLGQIFDRNFFLMQFNLKEEDLSQESIHQKLDKQKLYEAVYSECLSLPSLNIQRQTSDQINFQLGFLRKKLSILVKKLQKVDYNSFLKCFPDDQFIEDKAVLNLKKYNFELGLFQIAIQLQNPQLAEACCDKIYEDSLKSSQENRQLDIYFQLLKIYLANKKENALTLLVKKHNRFQLLEVLKILPPKVKISQIQVFLKIVVSQQQLNAVESQILQSQVLQQLQSKKVSVNQLQKAQTQLTPCQVCKEMLKKNIVVFGNGKCVCEKCFKEKKIECDAVAGI
;
A
#
# COMPACT_ATOMS: atom_id res chain seq x y z
N MET A 1 -37.22 25.04 6.62
CA MET A 1 -37.73 23.74 6.12
C MET A 1 -37.47 23.58 4.62
N CYS A 2 -37.76 24.59 3.77
CA CYS A 2 -37.44 24.56 2.32
C CYS A 2 -35.96 24.28 2.00
N PHE A 3 -35.02 25.01 2.61
CA PHE A 3 -33.58 24.78 2.43
C PHE A 3 -33.11 23.34 2.73
N TYR A 4 -33.80 22.63 3.63
CA TYR A 4 -33.47 21.26 4.01
C TYR A 4 -33.96 20.26 2.96
N ILE A 5 -35.19 20.45 2.48
CA ILE A 5 -35.80 19.64 1.43
C ILE A 5 -35.02 19.80 0.12
N GLU A 6 -34.72 21.03 -0.28
CA GLU A 6 -33.92 21.33 -1.47
C GLU A 6 -32.54 20.66 -1.42
N ARG A 7 -31.93 20.56 -0.24
CA ARG A 7 -30.60 19.97 -0.10
C ARG A 7 -30.61 18.45 -0.06
N ILE A 8 -31.67 17.82 0.47
CA ILE A 8 -31.89 16.38 0.32
C ILE A 8 -32.17 16.03 -1.14
N GLN A 9 -32.94 16.85 -1.85
CA GLN A 9 -33.17 16.68 -3.28
C GLN A 9 -31.84 16.73 -4.04
N MET A 10 -31.00 17.75 -3.81
CA MET A 10 -29.66 17.81 -4.41
C MET A 10 -28.80 16.59 -4.09
N GLU A 11 -28.71 16.14 -2.84
CA GLU A 11 -27.92 14.94 -2.48
C GLU A 11 -28.47 13.67 -3.13
N THR A 12 -29.81 13.54 -3.23
CA THR A 12 -30.47 12.45 -3.93
C THR A 12 -30.16 12.48 -5.42
N ASP A 13 -30.23 13.66 -6.03
CA ASP A 13 -29.88 13.88 -7.44
C ASP A 13 -28.43 13.46 -7.71
N TYR A 14 -27.50 13.79 -6.81
CA TYR A 14 -26.09 13.39 -6.95
C TYR A 14 -25.89 11.89 -6.81
N ILE A 15 -26.51 11.24 -5.83
CA ILE A 15 -26.46 9.77 -5.71
C ILE A 15 -26.99 9.13 -6.99
N MET A 16 -28.09 9.67 -7.53
CA MET A 16 -28.70 9.19 -8.75
C MET A 16 -27.84 9.45 -10.00
N GLN A 17 -27.11 10.56 -10.07
CA GLN A 17 -26.12 10.83 -11.13
C GLN A 17 -24.93 9.88 -11.06
N VAL A 18 -24.41 9.63 -9.86
CA VAL A 18 -23.31 8.69 -9.61
C VAL A 18 -23.69 7.26 -10.02
N VAL A 19 -24.90 6.84 -9.65
CA VAL A 19 -25.50 5.57 -10.06
C VAL A 19 -25.60 5.48 -11.59
N GLN A 20 -26.01 6.56 -12.25
CA GLN A 20 -26.24 6.59 -13.70
C GLN A 20 -24.95 6.55 -14.53
N GLY A 21 -23.87 7.22 -14.11
CA GLY A 21 -22.62 7.18 -14.86
C GLY A 21 -21.69 6.00 -14.51
N TYR A 22 -22.17 5.01 -13.74
CA TYR A 22 -21.44 3.78 -13.45
C TYR A 22 -21.12 2.94 -14.71
N ASN A 23 -21.91 3.05 -15.81
CA ASN A 23 -21.54 2.87 -17.24
C ASN A 23 -22.83 2.97 -18.11
N PRO A 24 -22.91 3.81 -19.16
CA PRO A 24 -24.14 3.97 -19.96
C PRO A 24 -24.43 2.80 -20.92
N GLN A 25 -23.49 1.89 -21.18
CA GLN A 25 -23.71 0.84 -22.19
C GLN A 25 -24.29 -0.47 -21.64
N TYR A 26 -24.10 -0.83 -20.37
CA TYR A 26 -24.77 -2.00 -19.75
C TYR A 26 -24.80 -1.86 -18.23
N THR A 27 -25.75 -1.10 -17.69
CA THR A 27 -26.12 -1.17 -16.27
C THR A 27 -27.53 -1.73 -16.17
N THR A 28 -27.63 -3.02 -15.87
CA THR A 28 -28.94 -3.62 -15.57
C THR A 28 -29.51 -2.96 -14.32
N TYR A 29 -30.84 -2.79 -14.21
CA TYR A 29 -31.46 -2.21 -13.00
C TYR A 29 -31.06 -3.00 -11.74
N TRP A 30 -30.67 -4.27 -11.90
CA TRP A 30 -30.08 -5.11 -10.87
C TRP A 30 -28.74 -4.61 -10.31
N GLN A 31 -27.83 -4.10 -11.15
CA GLN A 31 -26.56 -3.53 -10.69
C GLN A 31 -26.79 -2.23 -9.93
N ILE A 32 -27.73 -1.40 -10.41
CA ILE A 32 -28.16 -0.18 -9.74
C ILE A 32 -28.80 -0.51 -8.38
N PHE A 33 -29.69 -1.50 -8.33
CA PHE A 33 -30.33 -1.95 -7.09
C PHE A 33 -29.31 -2.48 -6.08
N ASN A 34 -28.35 -3.30 -6.52
CA ASN A 34 -27.27 -3.78 -5.67
C ASN A 34 -26.36 -2.65 -5.19
N PHE A 35 -26.06 -1.67 -6.06
CA PHE A 35 -25.28 -0.49 -5.69
C PHE A 35 -26.01 0.34 -4.62
N LEU A 36 -27.30 0.62 -4.82
CA LEU A 36 -28.11 1.33 -3.84
C LEU A 36 -28.27 0.53 -2.54
N GLY A 37 -28.41 -0.80 -2.59
CA GLY A 37 -28.42 -1.67 -1.42
C GLY A 37 -27.09 -1.74 -0.66
N GLN A 38 -25.99 -1.24 -1.21
CA GLN A 38 -24.74 -1.03 -0.47
C GLN A 38 -24.71 0.34 0.23
N ILE A 39 -25.51 1.32 -0.23
CA ILE A 39 -25.63 2.66 0.35
C ILE A 39 -26.76 2.70 1.39
N PHE A 40 -27.91 2.13 1.09
CA PHE A 40 -29.07 2.11 1.98
C PHE A 40 -29.40 0.68 2.40
N ASP A 41 -30.34 0.51 3.32
CA ASP A 41 -30.75 -0.82 3.73
C ASP A 41 -31.37 -1.55 2.54
N ARG A 42 -30.83 -2.73 2.20
CA ARG A 42 -31.37 -3.56 1.12
C ARG A 42 -32.81 -3.96 1.39
N ASN A 43 -33.16 -4.20 2.65
CA ASN A 43 -34.51 -4.58 3.06
C ASN A 43 -35.51 -3.44 2.83
N PHE A 44 -35.08 -2.19 2.97
CA PHE A 44 -35.91 -1.03 2.66
C PHE A 44 -36.32 -1.04 1.18
N PHE A 45 -35.37 -1.25 0.27
CA PHE A 45 -35.68 -1.28 -1.16
C PHE A 45 -36.49 -2.52 -1.56
N LEU A 46 -36.20 -3.69 -0.97
CA LEU A 46 -37.01 -4.89 -1.20
C LEU A 46 -38.47 -4.65 -0.79
N MET A 47 -38.71 -4.01 0.35
CA MET A 47 -40.06 -3.64 0.79
C MET A 47 -40.71 -2.58 -0.11
N GLN A 48 -40.00 -1.51 -0.47
CA GLN A 48 -40.55 -0.44 -1.33
C GLN A 48 -40.96 -0.93 -2.71
N PHE A 49 -40.20 -1.87 -3.28
CA PHE A 49 -40.48 -2.42 -4.61
C PHE A 49 -41.32 -3.70 -4.58
N ASN A 50 -41.80 -4.14 -3.41
CA ASN A 50 -42.49 -5.44 -3.22
C ASN A 50 -41.72 -6.60 -3.88
N LEU A 51 -40.40 -6.64 -3.67
CA LEU A 51 -39.50 -7.68 -4.16
C LEU A 51 -39.18 -8.63 -3.01
N LYS A 52 -39.22 -9.95 -3.27
CA LYS A 52 -38.64 -10.95 -2.38
C LYS A 52 -37.17 -11.17 -2.72
N GLU A 53 -36.36 -11.67 -1.80
CA GLU A 53 -34.96 -12.03 -2.10
C GLU A 53 -34.86 -13.07 -3.23
N GLU A 54 -35.90 -13.89 -3.40
CA GLU A 54 -36.04 -14.87 -4.48
C GLU A 54 -36.31 -14.24 -5.86
N ASP A 55 -36.81 -12.99 -5.91
CA ASP A 55 -37.13 -12.25 -7.14
C ASP A 55 -35.94 -11.46 -7.71
N LEU A 56 -34.74 -11.60 -7.14
CA LEU A 56 -33.54 -10.84 -7.50
C LEU A 56 -32.90 -11.25 -8.85
N SER A 57 -33.64 -11.89 -9.75
CA SER A 57 -33.17 -12.15 -11.11
C SER A 57 -33.13 -10.84 -11.92
N GLN A 58 -32.19 -10.73 -12.88
CA GLN A 58 -32.03 -9.49 -13.66
C GLN A 58 -33.33 -9.10 -14.40
N GLU A 59 -34.07 -10.07 -14.93
CA GLU A 59 -35.31 -9.84 -15.69
C GLU A 59 -36.46 -9.32 -14.82
N SER A 60 -36.63 -9.85 -13.60
CA SER A 60 -37.67 -9.43 -12.66
C SER A 60 -37.48 -8.00 -12.15
N ILE A 61 -36.22 -7.60 -11.94
CA ILE A 61 -35.89 -6.22 -11.54
C ILE A 61 -36.13 -5.26 -12.72
N HIS A 62 -35.79 -5.66 -13.95
CA HIS A 62 -35.99 -4.82 -15.14
C HIS A 62 -37.46 -4.49 -15.44
N GLN A 63 -38.39 -5.40 -15.11
CA GLN A 63 -39.82 -5.19 -15.34
C GLN A 63 -40.51 -4.37 -14.25
N LYS A 64 -39.94 -4.35 -13.03
CA LYS A 64 -40.56 -3.74 -11.84
C LYS A 64 -39.95 -2.39 -11.45
N LEU A 65 -38.69 -2.13 -11.81
CA LEU A 65 -38.02 -0.86 -11.55
C LEU A 65 -38.13 0.10 -12.73
N ASP A 66 -38.53 1.33 -12.42
CA ASP A 66 -38.37 2.49 -13.30
C ASP A 66 -37.55 3.56 -12.56
N LYS A 67 -36.84 4.40 -13.32
CA LYS A 67 -35.96 5.46 -12.85
C LYS A 67 -36.66 6.39 -11.86
N GLN A 68 -37.91 6.73 -12.12
CA GLN A 68 -38.69 7.61 -11.27
C GLN A 68 -39.03 6.96 -9.92
N LYS A 69 -39.45 5.70 -9.92
CA LYS A 69 -39.73 4.96 -8.67
C LYS A 69 -38.46 4.75 -7.84
N LEU A 70 -37.32 4.53 -8.50
CA LEU A 70 -36.01 4.44 -7.86
C LEU A 70 -35.65 5.76 -7.17
N TYR A 71 -35.83 6.87 -7.87
CA TYR A 71 -35.62 8.21 -7.31
C TYR A 71 -36.48 8.45 -6.07
N GLU A 72 -37.78 8.16 -6.16
CA GLU A 72 -38.73 8.33 -5.07
C GLU A 72 -38.39 7.43 -3.86
N ALA A 73 -37.94 6.20 -4.09
CA ALA A 73 -37.49 5.30 -3.03
C ALA A 73 -36.22 5.82 -2.34
N VAL A 74 -35.22 6.27 -3.10
CA VAL A 74 -34.00 6.86 -2.52
C VAL A 74 -34.33 8.14 -1.76
N TYR A 75 -35.16 9.01 -2.33
CA TYR A 75 -35.57 10.27 -1.72
C TYR A 75 -36.35 10.05 -0.41
N SER A 76 -37.29 9.10 -0.39
CA SER A 76 -38.08 8.76 0.81
C SER A 76 -37.23 8.15 1.92
N GLU A 77 -36.24 7.33 1.58
CA GLU A 77 -35.26 6.82 2.58
C GLU A 77 -34.39 7.95 3.13
N CYS A 78 -33.96 8.89 2.29
CA CYS A 78 -33.19 10.03 2.76
C CYS A 78 -34.00 10.91 3.74
N LEU A 79 -35.33 10.98 3.56
CA LEU A 79 -36.26 11.66 4.46
C LEU A 79 -36.59 10.86 5.74
N SER A 80 -36.65 9.53 5.68
CA SER A 80 -37.10 8.64 6.76
C SER A 80 -36.08 8.48 7.90
N LEU A 81 -34.78 8.72 7.63
CA LEU A 81 -33.72 8.51 8.60
C LEU A 81 -33.92 9.42 9.84
N PRO A 82 -33.77 8.91 11.08
CA PRO A 82 -34.03 9.66 12.30
C PRO A 82 -33.00 10.76 12.54
N SER A 83 -33.47 11.98 12.79
CA SER A 83 -32.68 13.17 13.13
C SER A 83 -32.11 13.05 14.56
N LEU A 84 -31.28 12.04 14.81
CA LEU A 84 -30.55 11.94 16.07
C LEU A 84 -29.40 12.95 16.06
N ASN A 85 -29.71 14.08 16.71
CA ASN A 85 -28.84 15.04 17.36
C ASN A 85 -27.54 15.45 16.65
N ILE A 86 -27.52 16.75 16.32
CA ILE A 86 -26.36 17.59 16.03
C ILE A 86 -25.77 17.35 14.64
N GLN A 87 -26.21 18.22 13.72
CA GLN A 87 -25.55 18.57 12.47
C GLN A 87 -25.52 17.47 11.38
N ARG A 88 -26.67 17.26 10.71
CA ARG A 88 -26.69 16.75 9.32
C ARG A 88 -26.11 17.82 8.39
N GLN A 89 -24.80 17.97 8.46
CA GLN A 89 -23.99 18.86 7.64
C GLN A 89 -23.97 18.33 6.22
N THR A 90 -24.86 18.92 5.44
CA THR A 90 -24.98 18.70 4.02
C THR A 90 -23.83 19.40 3.30
N SER A 91 -23.12 18.60 2.51
CA SER A 91 -22.14 18.86 1.45
C SER A 91 -20.94 19.82 1.62
N ASP A 92 -20.95 20.86 2.45
CA ASP A 92 -19.79 21.75 2.59
C ASP A 92 -19.42 21.79 4.08
N GLN A 93 -18.13 21.64 4.40
CA GLN A 93 -17.62 21.61 5.77
C GLN A 93 -18.18 22.78 6.60
N ILE A 94 -19.25 22.53 7.33
CA ILE A 94 -19.57 23.27 8.54
C ILE A 94 -19.07 22.33 9.64
N ASN A 95 -18.28 22.82 10.60
CA ASN A 95 -17.75 22.08 11.76
C ASN A 95 -17.19 20.64 11.55
N PHE A 96 -16.48 20.37 10.45
CA PHE A 96 -15.67 19.15 10.28
C PHE A 96 -16.42 17.80 10.29
N GLN A 97 -17.75 17.74 10.16
CA GLN A 97 -18.47 16.45 10.06
C GLN A 97 -19.19 16.27 8.72
N LEU A 98 -18.92 15.14 8.07
CA LEU A 98 -19.63 14.72 6.86
C LEU A 98 -21.06 14.28 7.22
N GLY A 99 -22.06 14.70 6.42
CA GLY A 99 -23.44 14.19 6.51
C GLY A 99 -23.52 12.66 6.35
N PHE A 100 -24.60 12.05 6.85
CA PHE A 100 -24.76 10.59 6.91
C PHE A 100 -24.66 9.91 5.52
N LEU A 101 -25.38 10.44 4.53
CA LEU A 101 -25.36 9.94 3.15
C LEU A 101 -23.98 10.09 2.52
N ARG A 102 -23.34 11.24 2.75
CA ARG A 102 -21.98 11.54 2.32
C ARG A 102 -20.96 10.57 2.91
N LYS A 103 -21.09 10.22 4.21
CA LYS A 103 -20.24 9.21 4.87
C LYS A 103 -20.41 7.84 4.25
N LYS A 104 -21.65 7.42 3.98
CA LYS A 104 -21.92 6.13 3.33
C LYS A 104 -21.37 6.06 1.91
N LEU A 105 -21.54 7.12 1.12
CA LEU A 105 -20.93 7.24 -0.20
C LEU A 105 -19.41 7.15 -0.12
N SER A 106 -18.76 7.88 0.81
CA SER A 106 -17.31 7.82 1.02
C SER A 106 -16.82 6.43 1.40
N ILE A 107 -17.54 5.72 2.28
CA ILE A 107 -17.24 4.32 2.63
C ILE A 107 -17.34 3.42 1.39
N LEU A 108 -18.39 3.60 0.59
CA LEU A 108 -18.58 2.83 -0.64
C LEU A 108 -17.47 3.10 -1.64
N VAL A 109 -17.16 4.36 -1.92
CA VAL A 109 -16.06 4.77 -2.82
C VAL A 109 -14.73 4.16 -2.36
N LYS A 110 -14.47 4.12 -1.04
CA LYS A 110 -13.30 3.44 -0.46
C LYS A 110 -13.33 1.92 -0.66
N LYS A 111 -14.50 1.28 -0.73
CA LYS A 111 -14.66 -0.17 -1.01
C LYS A 111 -14.69 -0.54 -2.49
N LEU A 112 -15.00 0.38 -3.41
CA LEU A 112 -15.08 0.10 -4.86
C LEU A 112 -13.77 -0.47 -5.41
N GLN A 113 -13.82 -1.63 -6.06
CA GLN A 113 -12.68 -2.26 -6.73
C GLN A 113 -13.06 -2.62 -8.18
N LYS A 114 -12.12 -2.51 -9.12
CA LYS A 114 -12.27 -2.93 -10.53
C LYS A 114 -13.41 -2.22 -11.30
N VAL A 115 -13.60 -0.92 -11.06
CA VAL A 115 -14.60 -0.08 -11.75
C VAL A 115 -13.90 0.82 -12.77
N ASP A 116 -14.58 1.23 -13.83
CA ASP A 116 -14.11 2.34 -14.68
C ASP A 116 -14.18 3.67 -13.92
N TYR A 117 -13.07 3.99 -13.24
CA TYR A 117 -12.92 5.20 -12.45
C TYR A 117 -13.09 6.49 -13.29
N ASN A 118 -12.90 6.45 -14.61
CA ASN A 118 -13.06 7.64 -15.47
C ASN A 118 -14.51 8.04 -15.63
N SER A 119 -15.35 7.07 -15.95
CA SER A 119 -16.80 7.29 -16.08
C SER A 119 -17.38 7.73 -14.74
N PHE A 120 -16.94 7.09 -13.66
CA PHE A 120 -17.38 7.44 -12.31
C PHE A 120 -16.93 8.84 -11.86
N LEU A 121 -15.73 9.28 -12.23
CA LEU A 121 -15.25 10.65 -11.94
C LEU A 121 -16.07 11.73 -12.66
N LYS A 122 -16.54 11.47 -13.87
CA LYS A 122 -17.39 12.40 -14.64
C LYS A 122 -18.77 12.61 -14.01
N CYS A 123 -19.21 11.69 -13.14
CA CYS A 123 -20.48 11.82 -12.43
C CYS A 123 -20.44 12.84 -11.30
N PHE A 124 -19.25 13.23 -10.84
CA PHE A 124 -19.12 14.15 -9.73
C PHE A 124 -19.00 15.60 -10.23
N PRO A 125 -19.83 16.54 -9.72
CA PRO A 125 -19.76 17.95 -10.10
C PRO A 125 -18.40 18.55 -9.72
N ASP A 126 -17.83 19.41 -10.57
CA ASP A 126 -16.44 19.90 -10.47
C ASP A 126 -16.05 20.44 -9.08
N ASP A 127 -16.91 21.26 -8.48
CA ASP A 127 -16.61 21.95 -7.22
C ASP A 127 -17.01 21.20 -5.94
N GLN A 128 -17.51 19.97 -6.06
CA GLN A 128 -18.00 19.18 -4.92
C GLN A 128 -17.34 17.80 -4.83
N PHE A 129 -17.56 17.11 -3.70
CA PHE A 129 -17.11 15.74 -3.46
C PHE A 129 -15.59 15.53 -3.53
N ILE A 130 -14.81 16.55 -3.14
CA ILE A 130 -13.34 16.57 -3.29
C ILE A 130 -12.68 15.32 -2.65
N GLU A 131 -13.13 14.87 -1.48
CA GLU A 131 -12.59 13.65 -0.83
C GLU A 131 -12.79 12.40 -1.68
N ASP A 132 -13.97 12.23 -2.27
CA ASP A 132 -14.32 11.01 -3.00
C ASP A 132 -13.64 11.01 -4.36
N LYS A 133 -13.61 12.18 -5.03
CA LYS A 133 -12.80 12.38 -6.23
C LYS A 133 -11.33 12.07 -5.98
N ALA A 134 -10.79 12.50 -4.84
CA ALA A 134 -9.41 12.22 -4.51
C ALA A 134 -9.17 10.72 -4.32
N VAL A 135 -10.04 10.02 -3.57
CA VAL A 135 -9.95 8.56 -3.40
C VAL A 135 -10.02 7.84 -4.74
N LEU A 136 -10.91 8.26 -5.64
CA LEU A 136 -11.03 7.69 -6.98
C LEU A 136 -9.78 7.94 -7.84
N ASN A 137 -9.23 9.15 -7.80
CA ASN A 137 -7.99 9.48 -8.50
C ASN A 137 -6.81 8.65 -7.98
N LEU A 138 -6.69 8.46 -6.67
CA LEU A 138 -5.67 7.59 -6.07
C LEU A 138 -5.85 6.13 -6.54
N LYS A 139 -7.08 5.62 -6.61
CA LYS A 139 -7.37 4.26 -7.13
C LYS A 139 -7.09 4.09 -8.61
N LYS A 140 -7.24 5.16 -9.40
CA LYS A 140 -6.89 5.22 -10.82
C LYS A 140 -5.37 5.37 -11.04
N TYR A 141 -4.55 5.35 -9.98
CA TYR A 141 -3.11 5.65 -10.05
C TYR A 141 -2.78 7.08 -10.51
N ASN A 142 -3.76 7.99 -10.50
CA ASN A 142 -3.53 9.42 -10.70
C ASN A 142 -3.20 10.07 -9.34
N PHE A 143 -2.02 9.71 -8.83
CA PHE A 143 -1.58 10.09 -7.50
C PHE A 143 -1.37 11.60 -7.36
N GLU A 144 -0.85 12.28 -8.39
CA GLU A 144 -0.61 13.72 -8.36
C GLU A 144 -1.90 14.51 -8.10
N LEU A 145 -2.95 14.24 -8.89
CA LEU A 145 -4.23 14.92 -8.72
C LEU A 145 -4.91 14.53 -7.40
N GLY A 146 -4.93 13.24 -7.06
CA GLY A 146 -5.56 12.78 -5.82
C GLY A 146 -4.91 13.36 -4.57
N LEU A 147 -3.58 13.40 -4.52
CA LEU A 147 -2.82 14.01 -3.43
C LEU A 147 -3.00 15.52 -3.40
N PHE A 148 -3.03 16.19 -4.55
CA PHE A 148 -3.29 17.63 -4.61
C PHE A 148 -4.67 17.98 -4.03
N GLN A 149 -5.71 17.23 -4.41
CA GLN A 149 -7.07 17.39 -3.91
C GLN A 149 -7.11 17.24 -2.37
N ILE A 150 -6.41 16.26 -1.79
CA ILE A 150 -6.40 16.05 -0.34
C ILE A 150 -5.54 17.10 0.39
N ALA A 151 -4.31 17.28 -0.07
CA ALA A 151 -3.31 18.11 0.60
C ALA A 151 -3.65 19.60 0.54
N ILE A 152 -4.15 20.06 -0.61
CA ILE A 152 -4.33 21.48 -0.91
C ILE A 152 -5.80 21.88 -0.86
N GLN A 153 -6.68 21.18 -1.60
CA GLN A 153 -8.10 21.57 -1.67
C GLN A 153 -8.85 21.23 -0.38
N LEU A 154 -8.69 20.02 0.16
CA LEU A 154 -9.25 19.64 1.47
C LEU A 154 -8.45 20.17 2.67
N GLN A 155 -7.28 20.74 2.42
CA GLN A 155 -6.34 21.25 3.44
C GLN A 155 -6.03 20.24 4.56
N ASN A 156 -6.02 18.94 4.24
CA ASN A 156 -5.79 17.88 5.22
C ASN A 156 -4.48 17.14 4.94
N PRO A 157 -3.33 17.68 5.39
CA PRO A 157 -2.02 17.09 5.11
C PRO A 157 -1.83 15.73 5.80
N GLN A 158 -2.48 15.53 6.95
CA GLN A 158 -2.41 14.26 7.70
C GLN A 158 -3.06 13.11 6.92
N LEU A 159 -4.21 13.38 6.29
CA LEU A 159 -4.89 12.39 5.45
C LEU A 159 -4.06 12.07 4.20
N ALA A 160 -3.42 13.07 3.58
CA ALA A 160 -2.52 12.85 2.43
C ALA A 160 -1.35 11.93 2.82
N GLU A 161 -0.70 12.19 3.96
CA GLU A 161 0.38 11.35 4.49
C GLU A 161 -0.10 9.92 4.78
N ALA A 162 -1.25 9.76 5.42
CA ALA A 162 -1.82 8.43 5.71
C ALA A 162 -2.19 7.66 4.44
N CYS A 163 -2.61 8.34 3.37
CA CYS A 163 -2.84 7.74 2.06
C CYS A 163 -1.51 7.28 1.42
N CYS A 164 -0.46 8.10 1.49
CA CYS A 164 0.87 7.70 1.03
C CYS A 164 1.39 6.49 1.80
N ASP A 165 1.22 6.43 3.12
CA ASP A 165 1.60 5.28 3.94
C ASP A 165 0.93 3.99 3.46
N LYS A 166 -0.40 4.00 3.28
CA LYS A 166 -1.14 2.82 2.81
C LYS A 166 -0.67 2.36 1.43
N ILE A 167 -0.56 3.28 0.48
CA ILE A 167 -0.14 2.95 -0.88
C ILE A 167 1.29 2.42 -0.89
N TYR A 168 2.16 2.99 -0.06
CA TYR A 168 3.53 2.54 0.13
C TYR A 168 3.60 1.13 0.74
N GLU A 169 2.82 0.85 1.78
CA GLU A 169 2.76 -0.50 2.38
C GLU A 169 2.20 -1.55 1.42
N ASP A 170 1.21 -1.17 0.61
CA ASP A 170 0.65 -2.06 -0.40
C ASP A 170 1.65 -2.36 -1.54
N SER A 171 2.57 -1.42 -1.86
CA SER A 171 3.74 -1.70 -2.73
C SER A 171 4.66 -2.75 -2.17
N LEU A 172 4.86 -2.78 -0.86
CA LEU A 172 5.83 -3.73 -0.31
C LEU A 172 5.31 -5.15 -0.42
N LYS A 173 3.98 -5.31 -0.42
CA LYS A 173 3.30 -6.61 -0.51
C LYS A 173 3.13 -7.10 -1.94
N SER A 174 2.90 -6.20 -2.88
CA SER A 174 2.79 -6.52 -4.29
C SER A 174 4.12 -6.22 -4.96
N SER A 175 4.81 -7.17 -5.59
CA SER A 175 6.19 -7.07 -6.11
C SER A 175 6.45 -6.01 -7.20
N GLN A 176 5.65 -4.94 -7.26
CA GLN A 176 5.80 -3.75 -8.08
C GLN A 176 6.73 -2.73 -7.39
N GLU A 177 7.99 -3.11 -7.20
CA GLU A 177 8.97 -2.38 -6.38
C GLU A 177 9.23 -0.92 -6.80
N ASN A 178 8.98 -0.56 -8.06
CA ASN A 178 9.49 0.71 -8.62
C ASN A 178 8.48 1.86 -8.77
N ARG A 179 7.15 1.64 -8.76
CA ARG A 179 6.19 2.73 -9.08
C ARG A 179 5.62 3.48 -7.88
N GLN A 180 5.82 2.97 -6.67
CA GLN A 180 5.20 3.51 -5.45
C GLN A 180 6.17 4.25 -4.53
N LEU A 181 7.50 4.14 -4.75
CA LEU A 181 8.51 4.99 -4.09
C LEU A 181 8.35 6.47 -4.46
N ASP A 182 7.82 6.76 -5.65
CA ASP A 182 7.62 8.11 -6.15
C ASP A 182 6.43 8.83 -5.49
N ILE A 183 5.57 8.13 -4.73
CA ILE A 183 4.36 8.77 -4.18
C ILE A 183 4.70 9.86 -3.16
N TYR A 184 5.74 9.63 -2.35
CA TYR A 184 6.25 10.62 -1.41
C TYR A 184 6.91 11.79 -2.13
N PHE A 185 7.57 11.54 -3.26
CA PHE A 185 8.12 12.59 -4.11
C PHE A 185 7.04 13.45 -4.75
N GLN A 186 5.92 12.86 -5.17
CA GLN A 186 4.77 13.61 -5.67
C GLN A 186 4.15 14.49 -4.58
N LEU A 187 3.93 13.94 -3.38
CA LEU A 187 3.44 14.74 -2.25
C LEU A 187 4.40 15.88 -1.88
N LEU A 188 5.71 15.61 -1.91
CA LEU A 188 6.74 16.61 -1.66
C LEU A 188 6.70 17.74 -2.69
N LYS A 189 6.58 17.43 -3.99
CA LYS A 189 6.45 18.43 -5.06
C LYS A 189 5.22 19.32 -4.83
N ILE A 190 4.08 18.71 -4.49
CA ILE A 190 2.83 19.42 -4.19
C ILE A 190 3.02 20.38 -3.00
N TYR A 191 3.63 19.91 -1.91
CA TYR A 191 3.89 20.78 -0.75
C TYR A 191 4.93 21.87 -1.04
N LEU A 192 5.99 21.58 -1.78
CA LEU A 192 7.00 22.59 -2.12
C LEU A 192 6.41 23.75 -2.94
N ALA A 193 5.43 23.45 -3.81
CA ALA A 193 4.74 24.46 -4.61
C ALA A 193 3.73 25.30 -3.79
N ASN A 194 3.07 24.70 -2.79
CA ASN A 194 1.91 25.32 -2.13
C ASN A 194 2.10 25.62 -0.63
N LYS A 195 2.71 24.70 0.13
CA LYS A 195 2.87 24.77 1.60
C LYS A 195 4.26 24.28 2.03
N LYS A 196 5.24 25.18 1.95
CA LYS A 196 6.66 24.89 2.24
C LYS A 196 6.91 24.28 3.63
N GLU A 197 6.18 24.69 4.66
CA GLU A 197 6.32 24.14 6.01
C GLU A 197 5.95 22.65 6.08
N ASN A 198 4.88 22.26 5.38
CA ASN A 198 4.47 20.86 5.29
C ASN A 198 5.52 20.03 4.56
N ALA A 199 6.15 20.58 3.51
CA ALA A 199 7.25 19.92 2.79
C ALA A 199 8.45 19.63 3.71
N LEU A 200 8.89 20.62 4.49
CA LEU A 200 10.02 20.47 5.41
C LEU A 200 9.70 19.45 6.53
N THR A 201 8.47 19.50 7.04
CA THR A 201 8.00 18.55 8.06
C THR A 201 7.94 17.12 7.51
N LEU A 202 7.44 16.96 6.28
CA LEU A 202 7.38 15.66 5.59
C LEU A 202 8.77 15.05 5.42
N LEU A 203 9.76 15.86 4.99
CA LEU A 203 11.14 15.42 4.82
C LEU A 203 11.73 14.86 6.12
N VAL A 204 11.51 15.53 7.25
CA VAL A 204 12.01 15.06 8.55
C VAL A 204 11.28 13.78 9.00
N LYS A 205 9.94 13.77 8.93
CA LYS A 205 9.12 12.64 9.39
C LYS A 205 9.33 11.37 8.57
N LYS A 206 9.42 11.50 7.25
CA LYS A 206 9.48 10.38 6.30
C LYS A 206 10.85 10.28 5.63
N HIS A 207 11.92 10.69 6.31
CA HIS A 207 13.28 10.74 5.76
C HIS A 207 13.76 9.42 5.16
N ASN A 208 13.37 8.28 5.75
CA ASN A 208 13.68 6.93 5.28
C ASN A 208 12.94 6.53 3.98
N ARG A 209 11.96 7.32 3.53
CA ARG A 209 11.20 7.11 2.30
C ARG A 209 11.77 7.90 1.12
N PHE A 210 12.81 8.70 1.33
CA PHE A 210 13.41 9.56 0.31
C PHE A 210 14.85 9.16 0.01
N GLN A 211 15.21 9.18 -1.28
CA GLN A 211 16.60 9.18 -1.70
C GLN A 211 17.16 10.62 -1.62
N LEU A 212 18.24 10.81 -0.85
CA LEU A 212 18.82 12.13 -0.59
C LEU A 212 19.11 12.92 -1.87
N LEU A 213 19.76 12.28 -2.84
CA LEU A 213 20.15 12.94 -4.09
C LEU A 213 18.94 13.41 -4.90
N GLU A 214 17.88 12.62 -4.95
CA GLU A 214 16.64 12.98 -5.65
C GLU A 214 15.90 14.12 -4.96
N VAL A 215 15.90 14.16 -3.62
CA VAL A 215 15.34 15.30 -2.88
C VAL A 215 16.10 16.58 -3.22
N LEU A 216 17.44 16.53 -3.20
CA LEU A 216 18.26 17.72 -3.49
C LEU A 216 18.04 18.27 -4.89
N LYS A 217 17.75 17.41 -5.89
CA LYS A 217 17.43 17.83 -7.26
C LYS A 217 16.07 18.55 -7.36
N ILE A 218 15.09 18.15 -6.55
CA ILE A 218 13.71 18.66 -6.61
C ILE A 218 13.53 19.93 -5.77
N LEU A 219 14.42 20.19 -4.81
CA LEU A 219 14.33 21.36 -3.95
C LEU A 219 14.45 22.67 -4.76
N PRO A 220 13.51 23.63 -4.59
CA PRO A 220 13.60 24.93 -5.23
C PRO A 220 14.87 25.67 -4.78
N PRO A 221 15.53 26.43 -5.68
CA PRO A 221 16.77 27.16 -5.35
C PRO A 221 16.59 28.21 -4.25
N LYS A 222 15.34 28.61 -3.96
CA LYS A 222 14.98 29.54 -2.88
C LYS A 222 14.98 28.89 -1.49
N VAL A 223 15.05 27.56 -1.37
CA VAL A 223 15.12 26.87 -0.08
C VAL A 223 16.56 26.95 0.43
N LYS A 224 16.75 27.61 1.57
CA LYS A 224 18.09 27.72 2.17
C LYS A 224 18.50 26.39 2.78
N ILE A 225 19.80 26.07 2.72
CA ILE A 225 20.36 24.86 3.34
C ILE A 225 20.03 24.79 4.84
N SER A 226 19.98 25.92 5.53
CA SER A 226 19.59 26.00 6.95
C SER A 226 18.20 25.43 7.23
N GLN A 227 17.27 25.51 6.26
CA GLN A 227 15.88 25.03 6.44
C GLN A 227 15.77 23.51 6.32
N ILE A 228 16.71 22.86 5.63
CA ILE A 228 16.75 21.41 5.45
C ILE A 228 17.84 20.75 6.31
N GLN A 229 18.58 21.53 7.11
CA GLN A 229 19.73 21.05 7.88
C GLN A 229 19.36 19.89 8.82
N VAL A 230 18.17 19.94 9.43
CA VAL A 230 17.68 18.86 10.31
C VAL A 230 17.53 17.56 9.53
N PHE A 231 16.89 17.62 8.35
CA PHE A 231 16.75 16.47 7.46
C PHE A 231 18.10 15.92 7.02
N LEU A 232 19.02 16.79 6.58
CA LEU A 232 20.36 16.37 6.15
C LEU A 232 21.14 15.67 7.26
N LYS A 233 21.10 16.20 8.49
CA LYS A 233 21.74 15.58 9.65
C LYS A 233 21.20 14.18 9.89
N ILE A 234 19.88 14.01 9.92
CA ILE A 234 19.23 12.71 10.15
C ILE A 234 19.66 11.70 9.09
N VAL A 235 19.57 12.07 7.81
CA VAL A 235 19.88 11.15 6.70
C VAL A 235 21.36 10.78 6.66
N VAL A 236 22.27 11.74 6.85
CA VAL A 236 23.71 11.48 6.86
C VAL A 236 24.10 10.60 8.05
N SER A 237 23.59 10.90 9.24
CA SER A 237 23.83 10.06 10.43
C SER A 237 23.32 8.63 10.22
N GLN A 238 22.12 8.46 9.64
CA GLN A 238 21.59 7.12 9.35
C GLN A 238 22.46 6.36 8.33
N GLN A 239 22.92 7.03 7.28
CA GLN A 239 23.81 6.40 6.29
C GLN A 239 25.13 5.95 6.91
N GLN A 240 25.71 6.76 7.81
CA GLN A 240 26.93 6.39 8.54
C GLN A 240 26.68 5.20 9.46
N LEU A 241 25.58 5.17 10.19
CA LEU A 241 25.21 4.04 11.05
C LEU A 241 25.06 2.75 10.23
N ASN A 242 24.34 2.79 9.11
CA ASN A 242 24.16 1.65 8.23
C ASN A 242 25.50 1.15 7.64
N ALA A 243 26.42 2.08 7.34
CA ALA A 243 27.76 1.73 6.85
C ALA A 243 28.60 1.04 7.93
N VAL A 244 28.56 1.55 9.17
CA VAL A 244 29.22 0.93 10.32
C VAL A 244 28.64 -0.46 10.61
N GLU A 245 27.32 -0.59 10.63
CA GLU A 245 26.63 -1.87 10.82
C GLU A 245 27.02 -2.89 9.75
N SER A 246 27.06 -2.47 8.48
CA SER A 246 27.49 -3.34 7.37
C SER A 246 28.94 -3.80 7.52
N GLN A 247 29.84 -2.92 7.96
CA GLN A 247 31.24 -3.26 8.22
C GLN A 247 31.38 -4.23 9.39
N ILE A 248 30.62 -4.04 10.48
CA ILE A 248 30.62 -4.94 11.62
C ILE A 248 30.15 -6.33 11.19
N LEU A 249 29.02 -6.42 10.48
CA LEU A 249 28.50 -7.69 9.97
C LEU A 249 29.52 -8.40 9.07
N GLN A 250 30.14 -7.67 8.14
CA GLN A 250 31.20 -8.22 7.30
C GLN A 250 32.39 -8.73 8.12
N SER A 251 32.85 -7.95 9.10
CA SER A 251 33.96 -8.34 9.96
C SER A 251 33.65 -9.60 10.79
N GLN A 252 32.42 -9.73 11.31
CA GLN A 252 31.97 -10.89 12.07
C GLN A 252 31.91 -12.14 11.18
N VAL A 253 31.36 -12.03 9.98
CA VAL A 253 31.33 -13.13 9.00
C VAL A 253 32.75 -13.57 8.65
N LEU A 254 33.65 -12.62 8.39
CA LEU A 254 35.05 -12.92 8.10
C LEU A 254 35.75 -13.60 9.29
N GLN A 255 35.50 -13.15 10.52
CA GLN A 255 36.03 -13.79 11.72
C GLN A 255 35.52 -15.23 11.89
N GLN A 256 34.24 -15.49 11.65
CA GLN A 256 33.69 -16.85 11.70
C GLN A 256 34.29 -17.77 10.64
N LEU A 257 34.53 -17.25 9.42
CA LEU A 257 35.19 -18.01 8.38
C LEU A 257 36.66 -18.31 8.73
N GLN A 258 37.36 -17.34 9.31
CA GLN A 258 38.74 -17.52 9.78
C GLN A 258 38.82 -18.53 10.92
N SER A 259 37.93 -18.47 11.91
CA SER A 259 37.91 -19.41 13.04
C SER A 259 37.62 -20.83 12.55
N LYS A 260 36.63 -21.03 11.66
CA LYS A 260 36.36 -22.32 11.03
C LYS A 260 37.58 -22.84 10.26
N LYS A 261 38.27 -21.99 9.49
CA LYS A 261 39.52 -22.38 8.79
C LYS A 261 40.62 -22.82 9.76
N VAL A 262 40.81 -22.09 10.87
CA VAL A 262 41.80 -22.45 11.90
C VAL A 262 41.43 -23.78 12.57
N SER A 263 40.17 -24.00 12.91
CA SER A 263 39.69 -25.27 13.48
C SER A 263 39.92 -26.45 12.51
N VAL A 264 39.62 -26.29 11.22
CA VAL A 264 39.89 -27.32 10.20
C VAL A 264 41.39 -27.60 10.09
N ASN A 265 42.23 -26.55 10.05
CA ASN A 265 43.69 -26.71 10.00
C ASN A 265 44.25 -27.38 11.26
N GLN A 266 43.70 -27.11 12.44
CA GLN A 266 44.09 -27.76 13.69
C GLN A 266 43.69 -29.23 13.72
N LEU A 267 42.48 -29.58 13.25
CA LEU A 267 42.06 -30.98 13.10
C LEU A 267 42.96 -31.74 12.12
N GLN A 268 43.31 -31.13 10.98
CA GLN A 268 44.25 -31.72 10.02
C GLN A 268 45.63 -31.96 10.66
N LYS A 269 46.15 -31.00 11.43
CA LYS A 269 47.45 -31.14 12.12
C LYS A 269 47.40 -32.19 13.25
N ALA A 270 46.33 -32.24 14.03
CA ALA A 270 46.18 -33.24 15.10
C ALA A 270 46.10 -34.67 14.54
N GLN A 271 45.45 -34.86 13.38
CA GLN A 271 45.36 -36.17 12.73
C GLN A 271 46.64 -36.60 11.98
N THR A 272 47.55 -35.66 11.64
CA THR A 272 48.87 -36.00 11.05
C THR A 272 49.85 -36.67 12.01
N GLN A 273 49.51 -36.79 13.29
CA GLN A 273 50.30 -37.57 14.25
C GLN A 273 49.80 -39.03 14.25
N LEU A 274 50.47 -39.88 13.45
CA LEU A 274 50.43 -41.35 13.55
C LEU A 274 49.10 -42.06 13.22
N THR A 275 48.26 -41.52 12.33
CA THR A 275 47.10 -42.28 11.83
C THR A 275 47.49 -43.19 10.65
N PRO A 276 47.13 -44.50 10.68
CA PRO A 276 47.31 -45.38 9.53
C PRO A 276 46.23 -45.11 8.48
N CYS A 277 46.58 -45.24 7.21
CA CYS A 277 45.64 -45.13 6.09
C CYS A 277 44.53 -46.19 6.20
N GLN A 278 43.26 -45.80 6.09
CA GLN A 278 42.16 -46.76 6.19
C GLN A 278 42.08 -47.77 5.03
N VAL A 279 42.76 -47.51 3.91
CA VAL A 279 42.77 -48.40 2.73
C VAL A 279 44.00 -49.31 2.72
N CYS A 280 45.21 -48.74 2.80
CA CYS A 280 46.46 -49.51 2.70
C CYS A 280 47.11 -49.84 4.05
N LYS A 281 46.57 -49.33 5.17
CA LYS A 281 47.10 -49.49 6.54
C LYS A 281 48.53 -48.97 6.77
N GLU A 282 49.14 -48.30 5.80
CA GLU A 282 50.44 -47.66 5.97
C GLU A 282 50.36 -46.40 6.83
N MET A 283 51.41 -46.14 7.60
CA MET A 283 51.51 -44.96 8.47
C MET A 283 51.63 -43.68 7.64
N LEU A 284 50.69 -42.75 7.85
CA LEU A 284 50.62 -41.50 7.11
C LEU A 284 51.66 -40.50 7.65
N LYS A 285 52.72 -40.24 6.87
CA LYS A 285 53.82 -39.34 7.28
C LYS A 285 53.79 -37.96 6.60
N LYS A 286 53.30 -37.85 5.36
CA LYS A 286 53.14 -36.61 4.57
C LYS A 286 52.00 -36.79 3.53
N ASN A 287 51.40 -35.69 3.07
CA ASN A 287 50.32 -35.63 2.06
C ASN A 287 49.07 -36.48 2.40
N ILE A 288 48.34 -36.05 3.42
CA ILE A 288 47.12 -36.70 3.91
C ILE A 288 45.89 -35.97 3.37
N VAL A 289 44.92 -36.71 2.86
CA VAL A 289 43.60 -36.20 2.51
C VAL A 289 42.63 -36.56 3.64
N VAL A 290 41.98 -35.56 4.22
CA VAL A 290 41.05 -35.70 5.35
C VAL A 290 39.63 -35.41 4.85
N PHE A 291 38.72 -36.37 5.04
CA PHE A 291 37.30 -36.21 4.71
C PHE A 291 36.54 -35.52 5.85
N GLY A 292 35.39 -34.91 5.55
CA GLY A 292 34.56 -34.21 6.54
C GLY A 292 34.05 -35.07 7.70
N ASN A 293 34.10 -36.41 7.56
CA ASN A 293 33.80 -37.40 8.60
C ASN A 293 35.02 -37.80 9.45
N GLY A 294 36.17 -37.14 9.29
CA GLY A 294 37.39 -37.40 10.04
C GLY A 294 38.22 -38.60 9.56
N LYS A 295 37.83 -39.28 8.46
CA LYS A 295 38.63 -40.37 7.86
C LYS A 295 39.85 -39.80 7.14
N CYS A 296 41.01 -40.45 7.32
CA CYS A 296 42.30 -40.05 6.75
C CYS A 296 42.82 -41.09 5.75
N VAL A 297 43.27 -40.61 4.59
CA VAL A 297 43.74 -41.46 3.48
C VAL A 297 44.99 -40.86 2.85
N CYS A 298 45.92 -41.71 2.38
CA CYS A 298 47.08 -41.25 1.62
C CYS A 298 46.68 -40.73 0.23
N GLU A 299 47.45 -39.77 -0.29
CA GLU A 299 47.23 -39.17 -1.61
C GLU A 299 47.15 -40.21 -2.76
N LYS A 300 47.91 -41.33 -2.65
CA LYS A 300 47.89 -42.43 -3.62
C LYS A 300 46.52 -43.13 -3.67
N CYS A 301 45.98 -43.53 -2.51
CA CYS A 301 44.66 -44.18 -2.44
C CYS A 301 43.51 -43.24 -2.80
N PHE A 302 43.69 -41.92 -2.62
CA PHE A 302 42.74 -40.91 -3.09
C PHE A 302 42.74 -40.79 -4.63
N LYS A 303 43.92 -40.68 -5.26
CA LYS A 303 44.06 -40.57 -6.72
C LYS A 303 43.61 -41.84 -7.45
N GLU A 304 43.75 -43.01 -6.83
CA GLU A 304 43.26 -44.29 -7.36
C GLU A 304 41.74 -44.50 -7.19
N LYS A 305 40.98 -43.52 -6.66
CA LYS A 305 39.52 -43.56 -6.45
C LYS A 305 39.00 -44.85 -5.77
N LYS A 306 39.77 -45.43 -4.84
CA LYS A 306 39.32 -46.63 -4.08
C LYS A 306 38.33 -46.32 -2.94
N ILE A 307 37.77 -45.11 -2.91
CA ILE A 307 36.89 -44.63 -1.83
C ILE A 307 35.70 -43.93 -2.44
N GLU A 308 34.51 -44.46 -2.16
CA GLU A 308 33.26 -43.75 -2.39
C GLU A 308 33.17 -42.60 -1.37
N CYS A 309 33.19 -41.39 -1.89
CA CYS A 309 33.08 -40.18 -1.10
C CYS A 309 31.60 -40.01 -0.74
N ASP A 310 31.17 -40.51 0.42
CA ASP A 310 29.87 -40.14 0.95
C ASP A 310 29.91 -38.64 1.26
N ALA A 311 29.34 -37.86 0.35
CA ALA A 311 29.07 -36.46 0.56
C ALA A 311 28.25 -36.35 1.85
N VAL A 312 28.87 -35.84 2.90
CA VAL A 312 28.15 -35.40 4.09
C VAL A 312 27.29 -34.23 3.62
N ALA A 313 26.04 -34.54 3.29
CA ALA A 313 24.95 -33.58 3.23
C ALA A 313 24.79 -33.03 4.65
N GLY A 314 25.45 -31.91 4.91
CA GLY A 314 25.36 -31.19 6.17
C GLY A 314 24.75 -29.82 5.93
N ILE A 315 23.50 -29.69 6.39
CA ILE A 315 22.86 -28.52 7.05
C ILE A 315 22.86 -27.20 6.27
#